data_AF-A0A6N8R6K8-F1
#
_entry.id   AF-A0A6N8R6K8-F1
#
_cell.length_a   1.000
_cell.length_b   1.000
_cell.length_c   1.000
_cell.angle_alpha   90.00
_cell.angle_beta   90.00
_cell.angle_gamma   90.00
#
_symmetry.space_group_name_H-M   'P 1'
#
loop_
_entity.id
_entity.type
_entity.pdbx_description
1 polymer ?
#
loop_
_entity_poly.entity_id
_entity_poly.type
_entity_poly.pdbx_seq_one_letter_code
_entity_poly.pdbx_strand_id
1 'polypeptide(L)'
;KSKYVHLVTFSNGKLESVENLNVPVTQPMAVLKGDLASITAQLEQWRDVSQEPPVWLDIEITTDEYLHDIQRKIQALTESLPVEVLLVRRSREQRERVLASQQRETLSELSVEEVFNRRLALEELDESQQQRLQHLFTTTLHTLAGEHEA
;
A
#
# COMPACT_ATOMS: atom_id res chain seq x y z
N LYS A 1 -13.40 -12.03 -2.43
CA LYS A 1 -14.33 -11.93 -3.58
C LYS A 1 -13.92 -12.96 -4.62
N SER A 2 -14.86 -13.76 -5.14
CA SER A 2 -14.57 -14.74 -6.19
C SER A 2 -14.15 -14.05 -7.48
N LYS A 3 -13.19 -14.64 -8.17
CA LYS A 3 -12.76 -14.23 -9.51
C LYS A 3 -13.42 -15.19 -10.51
N TYR A 4 -13.95 -14.66 -11.61
CA TYR A 4 -14.64 -15.47 -12.60
C TYR A 4 -14.44 -14.89 -14.00
N VAL A 5 -14.53 -15.78 -14.99
CA VAL A 5 -14.70 -15.44 -16.39
C VAL A 5 -16.13 -15.75 -16.82
N HIS A 6 -16.66 -15.00 -17.77
CA HIS A 6 -18.00 -15.24 -18.30
C HIS A 6 -17.93 -16.16 -19.50
N LEU A 7 -18.59 -17.32 -19.41
CA LEU A 7 -18.93 -18.13 -20.58
C LEU A 7 -20.26 -17.61 -21.12
N VAL A 8 -20.21 -16.98 -22.29
CA VAL A 8 -21.38 -16.38 -22.92
C VAL A 8 -21.80 -17.23 -24.11
N THR A 9 -23.03 -17.73 -24.07
CA THR A 9 -23.58 -18.59 -25.13
C THR A 9 -24.60 -17.79 -25.93
N PHE A 10 -24.49 -17.87 -27.26
CA PHE A 10 -25.47 -17.33 -28.20
C PHE A 10 -26.07 -18.46 -29.01
N SER A 11 -27.39 -18.40 -29.21
CA SER A 11 -28.13 -19.35 -30.04
C SER A 11 -29.12 -18.59 -30.92
N ASN A 12 -29.19 -18.97 -32.20
CA ASN A 12 -30.03 -18.30 -33.21
C ASN A 12 -29.83 -16.77 -33.28
N GLY A 13 -28.57 -16.31 -33.15
CA GLY A 13 -28.22 -14.89 -33.20
C GLY A 13 -28.68 -14.07 -31.99
N LYS A 14 -29.14 -14.71 -30.91
CA LYS A 14 -29.55 -14.07 -29.66
C LYS A 14 -28.73 -14.61 -28.49
N LEU A 15 -28.56 -13.78 -27.47
CA LEU A 15 -27.95 -14.21 -26.21
C LEU A 15 -28.83 -15.30 -25.58
N GLU A 16 -28.22 -16.43 -25.23
CA GLU A 16 -28.89 -17.56 -24.60
C GLU A 16 -28.56 -17.62 -23.11
N SER A 17 -27.28 -17.52 -22.73
CA SER A 17 -26.86 -17.57 -21.34
C SER A 17 -25.52 -16.87 -21.09
N VAL A 18 -25.31 -16.51 -19.82
CA VAL A 18 -24.03 -16.04 -19.28
C VAL A 18 -23.75 -16.83 -18.01
N GLU A 19 -22.74 -17.68 -18.04
CA GLU A 19 -22.32 -18.48 -16.88
C GLU A 19 -21.02 -17.93 -16.28
N ASN A 20 -20.91 -17.95 -14.95
CA ASN A 20 -19.71 -17.56 -14.23
C ASN A 20 -18.84 -18.79 -14.00
N LEU A 21 -17.72 -18.89 -14.72
CA LEU A 21 -16.72 -19.90 -14.47
C LEU A 21 -15.71 -19.37 -13.45
N ASN A 22 -15.64 -20.01 -12.28
CA ASN A 22 -14.72 -19.59 -11.22
C ASN A 22 -13.26 -19.80 -11.64
N VAL A 23 -12.45 -18.78 -11.43
CA VAL A 23 -10.99 -18.84 -11.60
C VAL A 23 -10.37 -19.29 -10.27
N PRO A 24 -9.57 -20.38 -10.25
CA PRO A 24 -8.89 -20.83 -9.05
C PRO A 24 -8.00 -19.74 -8.44
N VAL A 25 -8.04 -19.59 -7.13
CA VAL A 25 -7.11 -18.73 -6.40
C VAL A 25 -5.84 -19.53 -6.15
N THR A 26 -4.71 -19.03 -6.66
CA THR A 26 -3.40 -19.70 -6.55
C THR A 26 -2.50 -19.10 -5.47
N GLN A 27 -2.80 -17.89 -5.00
CA GLN A 27 -2.04 -17.16 -3.99
C GLN A 27 -3.00 -16.56 -2.95
N PRO A 28 -2.96 -17.01 -1.68
CA PRO A 28 -3.81 -16.47 -0.64
C PRO A 28 -3.37 -15.05 -0.25
N MET A 29 -4.35 -14.19 -0.02
CA MET A 29 -4.15 -12.80 0.41
C MET A 29 -5.13 -12.45 1.53
N ALA A 30 -4.66 -11.70 2.52
CA ALA A 30 -5.49 -11.18 3.59
C ALA A 30 -5.16 -9.70 3.89
N VAL A 31 -6.17 -8.97 4.36
CA VAL A 31 -6.01 -7.61 4.85
C VAL A 31 -6.30 -7.63 6.34
N LEU A 32 -5.33 -7.18 7.15
CA LEU A 32 -5.49 -7.07 8.60
C LEU A 32 -5.68 -5.61 8.98
N LYS A 33 -6.62 -5.34 9.90
CA LYS A 33 -6.94 -3.97 10.31
C LYS A 33 -7.04 -3.87 11.83
N GLY A 34 -6.50 -2.80 12.40
CA GLY A 34 -6.63 -2.51 13.83
C GLY A 34 -5.39 -1.86 14.43
N ASP A 35 -5.33 -1.75 15.75
CA ASP A 35 -4.09 -1.42 16.45
C ASP A 35 -3.13 -2.62 16.50
N LEU A 36 -1.91 -2.42 17.00
CA LEU A 36 -0.90 -3.49 17.06
C LEU A 36 -1.38 -4.72 17.83
N ALA A 37 -2.16 -4.55 18.90
CA ALA A 37 -2.69 -5.66 19.69
C ALA A 37 -3.70 -6.49 18.88
N SER A 38 -4.61 -5.83 18.18
CA SER A 38 -5.58 -6.47 17.28
C SER A 38 -4.90 -7.18 16.11
N ILE A 39 -3.87 -6.57 15.50
CA ILE A 39 -3.08 -7.21 14.44
C ILE A 39 -2.37 -8.46 14.98
N THR A 40 -1.78 -8.38 16.17
CA THR A 40 -1.12 -9.53 16.82
C THR A 40 -2.11 -10.68 17.04
N ALA A 41 -3.31 -10.38 17.55
CA ALA A 41 -4.35 -11.37 17.76
C ALA A 41 -4.85 -12.00 16.45
N GLN A 42 -4.95 -11.21 15.36
CA GLN A 42 -5.33 -11.73 14.05
C GLN A 42 -4.25 -12.62 13.43
N LEU A 43 -2.97 -12.35 13.70
CA LEU A 43 -1.85 -13.16 13.21
C LEU A 43 -1.84 -14.58 13.79
N GLU A 44 -2.42 -14.78 14.98
CA GLU A 44 -2.51 -16.09 15.64
C GLU A 44 -3.24 -17.15 14.80
N GLN A 45 -4.10 -16.75 13.85
CA GLN A 45 -4.78 -17.70 12.97
C GLN A 45 -3.82 -18.49 12.05
N TRP A 46 -2.58 -18.01 11.89
CA TRP A 46 -1.53 -18.67 11.11
C TRP A 46 -0.44 -19.31 11.97
N ARG A 47 -0.54 -19.25 13.30
CA ARG A 47 0.40 -19.92 14.19
C ARG A 47 0.22 -21.43 14.10
N ASP A 48 1.33 -22.15 13.97
CA ASP A 48 1.37 -23.61 13.85
C ASP A 48 0.56 -24.19 12.66
N VAL A 49 0.20 -23.34 11.69
CA VAL A 49 -0.46 -23.75 10.45
C VAL A 49 0.59 -24.01 9.38
N SER A 50 0.50 -25.16 8.72
CA SER A 50 1.27 -25.43 7.50
C SER A 50 0.53 -24.82 6.31
N GLN A 51 1.04 -23.71 5.77
CA GLN A 51 0.41 -22.98 4.67
C GLN A 51 1.43 -22.70 3.56
N GLU A 52 1.21 -23.29 2.39
CA GLU A 52 2.00 -23.06 1.17
C GLU A 52 1.06 -22.86 -0.03
N PRO A 53 1.22 -21.79 -0.83
CA PRO A 53 2.17 -20.68 -0.64
C PRO A 53 1.81 -19.81 0.59
N PRO A 54 2.78 -18.99 1.10
CA PRO A 54 2.55 -18.13 2.26
C PRO A 54 1.44 -17.12 1.99
N VAL A 55 0.72 -16.69 3.03
CA VAL A 55 -0.34 -15.68 2.87
C VAL A 55 0.24 -14.29 2.72
N TRP A 56 -0.14 -13.59 1.65
CA TRP A 56 0.24 -12.19 1.45
C TRP A 56 -0.62 -11.26 2.30
N LEU A 57 0.02 -10.40 3.09
CA LEU A 57 -0.64 -9.49 4.03
C LEU A 57 -0.50 -8.03 3.62
N ASP A 58 -1.64 -7.33 3.62
CA ASP A 58 -1.73 -5.86 3.70
C ASP A 58 -2.23 -5.50 5.10
N ILE A 59 -1.42 -4.76 5.86
CA ILE A 59 -1.71 -4.40 7.26
C ILE A 59 -2.02 -2.91 7.34
N GLU A 60 -3.25 -2.60 7.74
CA GLU A 60 -3.74 -1.24 7.99
C GLU A 60 -3.81 -1.00 9.50
N ILE A 61 -2.84 -0.25 10.03
CA ILE A 61 -2.67 -0.05 11.46
C ILE A 61 -3.21 1.30 11.95
N THR A 62 -3.89 1.30 13.09
CA THR A 62 -4.23 2.52 13.84
C THR A 62 -3.25 2.66 14.99
N THR A 63 -2.40 3.69 14.95
CA THR A 63 -1.34 3.90 15.95
C THR A 63 -0.81 5.32 15.90
N ASP A 64 -0.55 5.94 17.04
CA ASP A 64 0.12 7.26 17.10
C ASP A 64 1.66 7.14 17.12
N GLU A 65 2.19 5.92 17.20
CA GLU A 65 3.63 5.63 17.14
C GLU A 65 4.21 5.89 15.73
N TYR A 66 5.55 5.94 15.62
CA TYR A 66 6.23 6.02 14.33
C TYR A 66 6.03 4.71 13.53
N LEU A 67 5.62 4.84 12.26
CA LEU A 67 5.29 3.69 11.41
C LEU A 67 6.49 2.75 11.21
N HIS A 68 7.72 3.28 11.14
CA HIS A 68 8.94 2.48 11.03
C HIS A 68 9.12 1.52 12.23
N ASP A 69 8.82 1.97 13.44
CA ASP A 69 8.97 1.11 14.63
C ASP A 69 7.90 0.03 14.64
N ILE A 70 6.69 0.37 14.20
CA ILE A 70 5.58 -0.56 14.02
C ILE A 70 5.90 -1.62 12.95
N GLN A 71 6.52 -1.23 11.83
CA GLN A 71 6.98 -2.17 10.81
C GLN A 71 7.98 -3.18 11.38
N ARG A 72 8.96 -2.73 12.17
CA ARG A 72 9.90 -3.64 12.84
C ARG A 72 9.20 -4.60 13.80
N LYS A 73 8.25 -4.12 14.60
CA LYS A 73 7.47 -4.96 15.52
C LYS A 73 6.66 -6.02 14.76
N ILE A 74 5.98 -5.63 13.68
CA ILE A 74 5.22 -6.55 12.83
C ILE A 74 6.15 -7.59 12.21
N GLN A 75 7.29 -7.18 11.67
CA GLN A 75 8.24 -8.10 11.04
C GLN A 75 8.73 -9.17 12.01
N ALA A 76 9.04 -8.79 13.26
CA ALA A 76 9.41 -9.74 14.30
C ALA A 76 8.26 -10.70 14.68
N LEU A 77 7.01 -10.22 14.67
CA LEU A 77 5.83 -11.06 14.95
C LEU A 77 5.55 -12.07 13.84
N THR A 78 5.86 -11.72 12.60
CA THR A 78 5.57 -12.55 11.42
C THR A 78 6.72 -13.46 11.00
N GLU A 79 7.91 -13.32 11.57
CA GLU A 79 9.13 -14.05 11.15
C GLU A 79 8.97 -15.57 11.17
N SER A 80 8.20 -16.10 12.12
CA SER A 80 7.94 -17.55 12.26
C SER A 80 6.61 -18.00 11.68
N LEU A 81 5.85 -17.11 11.02
CA LEU A 81 4.52 -17.40 10.50
C LEU A 81 4.59 -17.66 8.98
N PRO A 82 3.70 -18.49 8.42
CA PRO A 82 3.64 -18.76 6.98
C PRO A 82 2.94 -17.61 6.22
N VAL A 83 3.41 -16.38 6.45
CA VAL A 83 2.86 -15.16 5.87
C VAL A 83 3.97 -14.28 5.34
N GLU A 84 3.65 -13.45 4.35
CA GLU A 84 4.56 -12.46 3.78
C GLU A 84 3.88 -11.08 3.86
N VAL A 85 4.51 -10.17 4.59
CA VAL A 85 3.99 -8.80 4.75
C VAL A 85 4.41 -7.96 3.55
N LEU A 86 3.46 -7.65 2.68
CA LEU A 86 3.72 -6.84 1.47
C LEU A 86 3.59 -5.35 1.73
N LEU A 87 2.69 -4.96 2.63
CA LEU A 87 2.40 -3.55 2.92
C LEU A 87 2.01 -3.36 4.39
N VAL A 88 2.57 -2.32 5.01
CA VAL A 88 2.14 -1.81 6.32
C VAL A 88 1.90 -0.32 6.18
N ARG A 89 0.70 0.13 6.52
CA ARG A 89 0.27 1.53 6.38
C ARG A 89 -0.64 1.94 7.51
N ARG A 90 -0.70 3.24 7.81
CA ARG A 90 -1.71 3.78 8.72
C ARG A 90 -3.11 3.66 8.13
N SER A 91 -4.11 3.59 9.02
CA SER A 91 -5.51 3.68 8.61
C SER A 91 -5.77 4.98 7.85
N ARG A 92 -6.68 4.93 6.88
CA ARG A 92 -7.00 6.11 6.03
C ARG A 92 -7.38 7.34 6.85
N GLU A 93 -8.24 7.17 7.85
CA GLU A 93 -8.67 8.27 8.74
C GLU A 93 -7.49 8.88 9.49
N GLN A 94 -6.57 8.06 9.98
CA GLN A 94 -5.39 8.55 10.67
C GLN A 94 -4.39 9.19 9.71
N ARG A 95 -4.28 8.69 8.47
CA ARG A 95 -3.46 9.30 7.43
C ARG A 95 -3.96 10.71 7.10
N GLU A 96 -5.27 10.91 6.97
CA GLU A 96 -5.86 12.24 6.75
C GLU A 96 -5.60 13.19 7.94
N ARG A 97 -5.72 12.69 9.18
CA ARG A 97 -5.38 13.48 10.39
C ARG A 97 -3.90 13.81 10.48
N VAL A 98 -3.02 12.87 10.14
CA VAL A 98 -1.56 13.05 10.18
C VAL A 98 -1.09 13.99 9.07
N LEU A 99 -1.64 13.88 7.86
CA LEU A 99 -1.40 14.85 6.78
C LEU A 99 -1.84 16.27 7.19
N ALA A 100 -2.96 16.38 7.91
CA ALA A 100 -3.39 17.65 8.50
C ALA A 100 -2.47 18.11 9.64
N SER A 101 -1.79 17.20 10.35
CA SER A 101 -0.83 17.48 11.41
C SER A 101 0.61 17.22 10.95
N GLN A 102 1.24 18.20 10.28
CA GLN A 102 2.58 18.17 9.65
C GLN A 102 3.77 17.58 10.47
N GLN A 103 3.58 17.22 11.74
CA GLN A 103 4.65 16.84 12.68
C GLN A 103 4.98 15.34 12.78
N ARG A 104 4.21 14.41 12.18
CA ARG A 104 4.40 12.96 12.41
C ARG A 104 4.30 12.06 11.17
N GLU A 105 4.82 12.51 10.03
CA GLU A 105 4.89 11.71 8.81
C GLU A 105 6.27 11.03 8.65
N THR A 106 6.28 9.81 8.12
CA THR A 106 7.50 9.08 7.75
C THR A 106 7.77 9.22 6.25
N LEU A 107 9.03 9.06 5.81
CA LEU A 107 9.40 9.16 4.38
C LEU A 107 8.61 8.19 3.49
N SER A 108 8.26 7.01 3.99
CA SER A 108 7.44 6.02 3.27
C SER A 108 5.99 6.45 3.05
N GLU A 109 5.53 7.49 3.75
CA GLU A 109 4.16 8.03 3.65
C GLU A 109 4.08 9.27 2.76
N LEU A 110 5.24 9.82 2.34
CA LEU A 110 5.37 11.02 1.53
C LEU A 110 5.67 10.66 0.07
N SER A 111 5.00 11.37 -0.84
CA SER A 111 5.41 11.41 -2.24
C SER A 111 6.77 12.08 -2.40
N VAL A 112 7.42 11.79 -3.52
CA VAL A 112 8.71 12.37 -3.88
C VAL A 112 8.58 13.90 -4.01
N GLU A 113 7.44 14.41 -4.50
CA GLU A 113 7.15 15.85 -4.54
C GLU A 113 7.01 16.48 -3.14
N GLU A 114 6.32 15.80 -2.21
CA GLU A 114 6.13 16.31 -0.85
C GLU A 114 7.47 16.40 -0.08
N VAL A 115 8.34 15.40 -0.24
CA VAL A 115 9.68 15.42 0.38
C VAL A 115 10.49 16.61 -0.16
N PHE A 116 10.49 16.82 -1.48
CA PHE A 116 11.21 17.91 -2.11
C PHE A 116 10.72 19.27 -1.63
N ASN A 117 9.41 19.52 -1.65
CA ASN A 117 8.82 20.80 -1.23
C ASN A 117 9.12 21.11 0.24
N ARG A 118 9.08 20.11 1.12
CA ARG A 118 9.41 20.29 2.55
C ARG A 118 10.89 20.60 2.79
N ARG A 119 11.78 19.94 2.04
CA ARG A 119 13.22 20.24 2.10
C ARG A 119 13.51 21.64 1.57
N LEU A 120 12.89 22.02 0.45
CA LEU A 120 13.04 23.34 -0.15
C LEU A 120 12.58 24.47 0.80
N ALA A 121 11.53 24.24 1.58
CA ALA A 121 11.02 25.21 2.55
C ALA A 121 11.94 25.45 3.76
N LEU A 122 12.94 24.60 3.99
CA LEU A 122 13.93 24.77 5.06
C LEU A 122 15.15 25.59 4.60
N GLU A 123 15.28 25.85 3.29
CA GLU A 123 16.41 26.57 2.71
C GLU A 123 16.10 28.07 2.62
N GLU A 124 17.09 28.91 2.95
CA GLU A 124 17.00 30.37 2.79
C GLU A 124 17.25 30.77 1.33
N LEU A 125 16.20 30.67 0.50
CA LEU A 125 16.23 31.00 -0.93
C LEU A 125 15.23 32.10 -1.25
N ASP A 126 15.52 32.89 -2.28
CA ASP A 126 14.54 33.85 -2.79
C ASP A 126 13.41 33.14 -3.56
N GLU A 127 12.28 33.83 -3.71
CA GLU A 127 11.08 33.25 -4.33
C GLU A 127 11.32 32.82 -5.79
N SER A 128 12.20 33.54 -6.51
CA SER A 128 12.54 33.22 -7.90
C SER A 128 13.37 31.92 -8.00
N GLN A 129 14.26 31.69 -7.04
CA GLN A 129 15.06 30.48 -6.92
C GLN A 129 14.21 29.28 -6.53
N GLN A 130 13.28 29.45 -5.58
CA GLN A 130 12.35 28.38 -5.17
C GLN A 130 11.46 27.94 -6.34
N GLN A 131 10.86 28.88 -7.08
CA GLN A 131 10.04 28.58 -8.25
C GLN A 131 10.84 27.87 -9.35
N ARG A 132 12.08 28.32 -9.59
CA ARG A 132 12.97 27.68 -10.56
C ARG A 132 13.32 26.25 -10.17
N LEU A 133 13.61 25.99 -8.89
CA LEU A 133 13.93 24.66 -8.38
C LEU A 133 12.72 23.72 -8.47
N GLN A 134 11.52 24.19 -8.12
CA GLN A 134 10.28 23.42 -8.30
C GLN A 134 10.04 23.06 -9.76
N HIS A 135 10.24 24.01 -10.68
CA HIS A 135 10.09 23.75 -12.11
C HIS A 135 11.08 22.69 -12.61
N LEU A 136 12.37 22.85 -12.31
CA LEU A 136 13.42 21.89 -12.71
C LEU A 136 13.17 20.49 -12.16
N PHE A 137 12.76 20.40 -10.90
CA PHE A 137 12.42 19.14 -10.26
C PHE A 137 11.23 18.45 -10.96
N THR A 138 10.17 19.19 -11.25
CA THR A 138 8.97 18.68 -11.93
C THR A 138 9.31 18.20 -13.34
N THR A 139 10.09 18.96 -14.10
CA THR A 139 10.56 18.57 -15.43
C THR A 139 11.40 17.29 -15.37
N THR A 140 12.31 17.19 -14.39
CA THR A 140 13.17 16.01 -14.23
C THR A 140 12.36 14.76 -13.89
N LEU A 141 11.38 14.87 -12.99
CA LEU A 141 10.46 13.76 -12.68
C LEU A 141 9.67 13.32 -13.92
N HIS A 142 9.15 14.27 -14.70
CA HIS A 142 8.41 13.97 -15.92
C HIS A 142 9.29 13.28 -16.98
N THR A 143 10.56 13.69 -17.12
CA THR A 143 11.51 13.04 -18.03
C THR A 143 11.82 11.61 -17.58
N LEU A 144 12.11 11.40 -16.29
CA LEU A 144 12.39 10.07 -15.72
C LEU A 144 11.19 9.12 -15.85
N ALA A 145 9.97 9.63 -15.67
CA ALA A 145 8.75 8.85 -15.85
C ALA A 145 8.50 8.50 -17.33
N GLY A 146 8.75 9.43 -18.26
CA GLY A 146 8.60 9.20 -19.70
C GLY A 146 9.64 8.25 -20.30
N GLU A 147 10.83 8.13 -19.70
CA GLU A 147 11.85 7.15 -20.10
C GLU A 147 11.53 5.71 -19.67
N HIS A 148 10.61 5.51 -18.71
CA HIS A 148 10.17 4.18 -18.26
C HIS A 148 9.01 3.59 -19.09
N GLU A 149 8.41 4.37 -20.00
CA GLU A 149 7.31 3.94 -20.89
C GLU A 149 7.76 3.67 -22.34
N ALA A 150 9.06 3.71 -22.63
CA ALA A 150 9.67 3.42 -23.94
C ALA A 150 10.59 2.19 -23.89
#